data_AF-A0A3P3Z050-F1
#
_entry.id   AF-A0A3P3Z050-F1
#
_cell.length_a   1.000
_cell.length_b   1.000
_cell.length_c   1.000
_cell.angle_alpha   90.00
_cell.angle_beta   90.00
_cell.angle_gamma   90.00
#
_symmetry.space_group_name_H-M   'P 1'
#
loop_
_entity.id
_entity.type
_entity.pdbx_description
1 polymer ?
#
loop_
_entity_poly.entity_id
_entity_poly.type
_entity_poly.pdbx_seq_one_letter_code
_entity_poly.pdbx_strand_id
1 'polypeptide(L)'
;MGYASICDTILSFLRKFFSLILAIAMGFLTLLYAIGAGVVTTQAKSFSKSGFAHFLGIIFAITSAMGYLILHFVPRKAYRLLYALTFIMLTTVLLVSHSMGLAAPVVADCGVAGSLNFTGNYTGIGSIGSILNDENQNVTIGRLGQPVAQCKGNALLFAASFLNMFLYVIALFDVQTVLLARVRSKTYGERFVEMGISN
;
A
#
# COMPACT_ATOMS: atom_id res chain seq x y z
N MET A 1 1.16 -16.78 39.03
CA MET A 1 2.17 -16.42 38.01
C MET A 1 1.97 -17.12 36.65
N GLY A 2 1.28 -18.27 36.55
CA GLY A 2 1.06 -18.98 35.27
C GLY A 2 0.09 -18.30 34.28
N TYR A 3 -0.94 -17.59 34.75
CA TYR A 3 -1.93 -16.94 33.85
C TYR A 3 -1.36 -15.77 33.03
N ALA A 4 -0.40 -15.02 33.58
CA ALA A 4 0.26 -13.93 32.85
C ALA A 4 1.07 -14.46 31.65
N SER A 5 1.78 -15.58 31.83
CA SER A 5 2.59 -16.23 30.78
C SER A 5 1.74 -16.77 29.62
N ILE A 6 0.55 -17.30 29.90
CA ILE A 6 -0.37 -17.81 28.87
C ILE A 6 -0.99 -16.65 28.07
N CYS A 7 -1.46 -15.60 28.75
CA CYS A 7 -1.98 -14.40 28.09
C CYS A 7 -0.94 -13.74 27.16
N ASP A 8 0.31 -13.62 27.61
CA ASP A 8 1.39 -13.05 26.79
C ASP A 8 1.68 -13.90 25.54
N THR A 9 1.60 -15.22 25.68
CA THR A 9 1.81 -16.16 24.56
C THR A 9 0.69 -16.04 23.52
N ILE A 10 -0.57 -15.99 23.98
CA ILE A 10 -1.74 -15.84 23.11
C ILE A 10 -1.71 -14.48 22.40
N LEU A 11 -1.44 -13.39 23.11
CA LEU A 11 -1.34 -12.04 22.52
C LEU A 11 -0.22 -11.95 21.49
N SER A 12 0.95 -12.55 21.77
CA SER A 12 2.08 -12.62 20.84
C SER A 12 1.74 -13.41 19.58
N PHE A 13 0.99 -14.51 19.71
CA PHE A 13 0.50 -15.31 18.58
C PHE A 13 -0.52 -14.52 17.73
N LEU A 14 -1.55 -13.96 18.36
CA LEU A 14 -2.57 -13.16 17.68
C LEU A 14 -1.95 -11.98 16.93
N ARG A 15 -1.00 -11.28 17.54
CA ARG A 15 -0.29 -10.18 16.87
C ARG A 15 0.42 -10.64 15.60
N LYS A 16 1.15 -11.76 15.64
CA LYS A 16 1.81 -12.32 14.45
C LYS A 16 0.81 -12.74 13.38
N PHE A 17 -0.32 -13.31 13.78
CA PHE A 17 -1.38 -13.72 12.88
C PHE A 17 -2.02 -12.53 12.16
N PHE A 18 -2.39 -11.46 12.89
CA PHE A 18 -2.93 -10.25 12.29
C PHE A 18 -1.91 -9.50 11.42
N SER A 19 -0.63 -9.48 11.83
CA SER A 19 0.47 -8.93 11.03
C SER A 19 0.62 -9.66 9.69
N LEU A 20 0.46 -10.99 9.67
CA LEU A 20 0.48 -11.79 8.44
C LEU A 20 -0.73 -11.51 7.55
N ILE A 21 -1.93 -11.42 8.12
CA ILE A 21 -3.15 -11.04 7.37
C ILE A 21 -2.96 -9.66 6.72
N LEU A 22 -2.40 -8.70 7.47
CA LEU A 22 -2.09 -7.38 6.95
C LEU A 22 -1.12 -7.45 5.78
N ALA A 23 -0.07 -8.27 5.87
CA ALA A 23 0.90 -8.44 4.78
C ALA A 23 0.26 -9.00 3.50
N ILE A 24 -0.65 -9.97 3.63
CA ILE A 24 -1.40 -10.53 2.49
C ILE A 24 -2.32 -9.47 1.88
N ALA A 25 -3.05 -8.72 2.72
CA ALA A 25 -3.94 -7.65 2.26
C ALA A 25 -3.17 -6.54 1.53
N MET A 26 -2.00 -6.15 2.04
CA MET A 26 -1.09 -5.21 1.38
C MET A 26 -0.61 -5.72 0.02
N GLY A 27 -0.29 -7.02 -0.09
CA GLY A 27 0.09 -7.63 -1.36
C GLY A 27 -1.02 -7.54 -2.41
N PHE A 28 -2.25 -7.90 -2.02
CA PHE A 28 -3.41 -7.83 -2.91
C PHE A 28 -3.74 -6.40 -3.34
N LEU A 29 -3.75 -5.43 -2.42
CA LEU A 29 -4.03 -4.04 -2.75
C LEU A 29 -2.91 -3.37 -3.55
N THR A 30 -1.66 -3.77 -3.32
CA THR A 30 -0.53 -3.33 -4.14
C THR A 30 -0.64 -3.84 -5.57
N LEU A 31 -1.14 -5.07 -5.77
CA LEU A 31 -1.44 -5.59 -7.10
C LEU A 31 -2.53 -4.78 -7.80
N LEU A 32 -3.64 -4.49 -7.11
CA LEU A 32 -4.72 -3.66 -7.67
C LEU A 32 -4.23 -2.25 -8.01
N TYR A 33 -3.42 -1.65 -7.14
CA TYR A 33 -2.78 -0.35 -7.38
C TYR A 33 -1.87 -0.40 -8.62
N ALA A 34 -1.05 -1.44 -8.77
CA ALA A 34 -0.18 -1.61 -9.93
C ALA A 34 -0.98 -1.79 -11.24
N ILE A 35 -2.09 -2.52 -11.21
CA ILE A 35 -2.99 -2.67 -12.36
C ILE A 35 -3.62 -1.32 -12.72
N GLY A 36 -4.21 -0.61 -11.76
CA GLY A 36 -4.83 0.70 -11.99
C GLY A 36 -3.84 1.72 -12.55
N ALA A 37 -2.66 1.82 -11.93
CA ALA A 37 -1.58 2.70 -12.39
C ALA A 37 -1.06 2.29 -13.78
N GLY A 38 -0.89 0.99 -14.03
CA GLY A 38 -0.47 0.47 -15.33
C GLY A 38 -1.46 0.79 -16.45
N VAL A 39 -2.77 0.67 -16.19
CA VAL A 39 -3.82 1.00 -17.16
C VAL A 39 -3.82 2.50 -17.47
N VAL A 40 -3.80 3.37 -16.46
CA VAL A 40 -3.78 4.83 -16.66
C VAL A 40 -2.52 5.25 -17.43
N THR A 41 -1.36 4.72 -17.08
CA THR A 41 -0.09 5.08 -17.76
C THR A 41 -0.02 4.59 -19.20
N THR A 42 -0.49 3.37 -19.49
CA THR A 42 -0.50 2.82 -20.85
C THR A 42 -1.51 3.53 -21.74
N GLN A 43 -2.72 3.76 -21.25
CA GLN A 43 -3.77 4.44 -22.01
C GLN A 43 -3.44 5.93 -22.24
N ALA A 44 -2.78 6.60 -21.29
CA ALA A 44 -2.45 8.02 -21.43
C ALA A 44 -1.25 8.30 -22.35
N LYS A 45 -0.47 7.28 -22.73
CA LYS A 45 0.77 7.39 -23.52
C LYS A 45 1.73 8.49 -23.01
N SER A 46 1.67 8.82 -21.72
CA SER A 46 2.30 10.02 -21.14
C SER A 46 3.35 9.69 -20.08
N PHE A 47 4.17 8.68 -20.36
CA PHE A 47 5.19 8.18 -19.42
C PHE A 47 6.15 9.29 -18.93
N SER A 48 6.40 10.32 -19.74
CA SER A 48 7.32 11.43 -19.43
C SER A 48 6.78 12.47 -18.43
N LYS A 49 5.48 12.47 -18.11
CA LYS A 49 4.88 13.45 -17.18
C LYS A 49 4.35 12.76 -15.92
N SER A 50 3.09 12.32 -15.95
CA SER A 50 2.43 11.69 -14.80
C SER A 50 2.81 10.21 -14.65
N GLY A 51 3.16 9.52 -15.76
CA GLY A 51 3.46 8.10 -15.71
C GLY A 51 4.69 7.72 -14.90
N PHE A 52 5.73 8.58 -14.88
CA PHE A 52 6.91 8.36 -14.06
C PHE A 52 6.61 8.34 -12.55
N ALA A 53 5.72 9.22 -12.08
CA ALA A 53 5.30 9.26 -10.69
C ALA A 53 4.54 7.99 -10.28
N HIS A 54 3.62 7.53 -11.13
CA HIS A 54 2.91 6.26 -10.91
C HIS A 54 3.88 5.09 -10.89
N PHE A 55 4.83 5.03 -11.82
CA PHE A 55 5.85 3.98 -11.91
C PHE A 55 6.73 3.90 -10.67
N LEU A 56 7.25 5.03 -10.18
CA LEU A 56 8.00 5.06 -8.92
C LEU A 56 7.14 4.56 -7.76
N GLY A 57 5.88 4.98 -7.69
CA GLY A 57 4.94 4.49 -6.68
C GLY A 57 4.74 2.98 -6.74
N ILE A 58 4.66 2.38 -7.94
CA ILE A 58 4.53 0.92 -8.12
C ILE A 58 5.77 0.21 -7.56
N ILE A 59 6.97 0.63 -7.94
CA ILE A 59 8.21 -0.01 -7.48
C ILE A 59 8.32 0.04 -5.96
N PHE A 60 8.09 1.20 -5.37
CA PHE A 60 8.18 1.38 -3.92
C PHE A 60 7.07 0.62 -3.16
N ALA A 61 5.85 0.56 -3.70
CA ALA A 61 4.78 -0.24 -3.13
C ALA A 61 5.11 -1.74 -3.16
N ILE A 62 5.56 -2.27 -4.29
CA ILE A 62 5.95 -3.69 -4.38
C ILE A 62 7.09 -3.98 -3.41
N THR A 63 8.12 -3.13 -3.38
CA THR A 63 9.28 -3.29 -2.49
C THR A 63 8.86 -3.26 -1.02
N SER A 64 7.98 -2.35 -0.63
CA SER A 64 7.45 -2.25 0.74
C SER A 64 6.62 -3.46 1.13
N ALA A 65 5.70 -3.89 0.27
CA ALA A 65 4.86 -5.07 0.51
C ALA A 65 5.70 -6.34 0.65
N MET A 66 6.66 -6.55 -0.26
CA MET A 66 7.61 -7.67 -0.17
C MET A 66 8.47 -7.58 1.08
N GLY A 67 9.01 -6.40 1.39
CA GLY A 67 9.83 -6.21 2.59
C GLY A 67 9.07 -6.53 3.87
N TYR A 68 7.80 -6.12 3.96
CA TYR A 68 6.93 -6.44 5.09
C TYR A 68 6.59 -7.93 5.18
N LEU A 69 6.32 -8.58 4.04
CA LEU A 69 6.11 -10.02 3.98
C LEU A 69 7.35 -10.79 4.46
N ILE A 70 8.54 -10.40 3.98
CA ILE A 70 9.83 -11.03 4.33
C ILE A 70 10.10 -10.95 5.85
N LEU A 71 9.68 -9.88 6.54
CA LEU A 71 9.84 -9.77 8.00
C LEU A 71 9.15 -10.89 8.80
N HIS A 72 8.19 -11.59 8.20
CA HIS A 72 7.53 -12.74 8.84
C HIS A 72 8.41 -14.00 8.82
N PHE A 73 9.31 -14.10 7.85
CA PHE A 73 10.21 -15.25 7.67
C PHE A 73 11.62 -15.00 8.19
N VAL A 74 12.05 -13.73 8.25
CA VAL A 74 13.41 -13.39 8.69
C VAL A 74 13.48 -13.35 10.23
N PRO A 75 14.44 -14.07 10.85
CA PRO A 75 14.64 -14.00 12.29
C PRO A 75 14.99 -12.57 12.71
N ARG A 76 14.32 -12.11 13.78
CA ARG A 76 14.25 -10.74 14.30
C ARG A 76 15.57 -10.07 14.77
N LYS A 77 16.74 -10.49 14.27
CA LYS A 77 18.08 -10.01 14.68
C LYS A 77 18.55 -8.78 13.88
N ALA A 78 17.87 -8.39 12.80
CA ALA A 78 18.29 -7.29 11.94
C ALA A 78 17.54 -5.97 12.24
N TYR A 79 17.89 -5.26 13.32
CA TYR A 79 17.29 -3.94 13.62
C TYR A 79 17.50 -2.90 12.51
N ARG A 80 18.62 -2.98 11.78
CA ARG A 80 18.91 -2.15 10.61
C ARG A 80 17.90 -2.37 9.48
N LEU A 81 17.39 -3.59 9.32
CA LEU A 81 16.35 -3.92 8.34
C LEU A 81 15.02 -3.26 8.69
N LEU A 82 14.67 -3.19 9.99
CA LEU A 82 13.46 -2.50 10.46
C LEU A 82 13.52 -0.98 10.20
N TYR A 83 14.68 -0.34 10.38
CA TYR A 83 14.87 1.07 10.01
C TYR A 83 14.76 1.29 8.50
N ALA A 84 15.44 0.46 7.70
CA ALA A 84 15.37 0.54 6.24
C ALA A 84 13.93 0.36 5.74
N LEU A 85 13.19 -0.62 6.28
CA LEU A 85 11.81 -0.86 5.91
C LEU A 85 10.90 0.32 6.29
N THR A 86 11.11 0.91 7.47
CA THR A 86 10.37 2.11 7.88
C THR A 86 10.56 3.25 6.88
N PHE A 87 11.81 3.53 6.50
CA PHE A 87 12.12 4.56 5.52
C PHE A 87 11.47 4.29 4.15
N ILE A 88 11.56 3.05 3.68
CA ILE A 88 10.96 2.62 2.41
C ILE A 88 9.43 2.74 2.45
N MET A 89 8.78 2.34 3.55
CA MET A 89 7.34 2.47 3.74
C MET A 89 6.89 3.93 3.81
N LEU A 90 7.61 4.81 4.52
CA LEU A 90 7.31 6.24 4.54
C LEU A 90 7.40 6.87 3.15
N THR A 91 8.46 6.54 2.41
CA THR A 91 8.63 6.99 1.02
C THR A 91 7.49 6.46 0.13
N THR A 92 7.07 5.22 0.36
CA THR A 92 5.95 4.61 -0.36
C THR A 92 4.64 5.33 -0.08
N VAL A 93 4.35 5.67 1.18
CA VAL A 93 3.15 6.44 1.54
C VAL A 93 3.12 7.78 0.78
N LEU A 94 4.24 8.49 0.73
CA LEU A 94 4.34 9.75 -0.01
C LEU A 94 4.11 9.55 -1.51
N LEU A 95 4.76 8.57 -2.14
CA LEU A 95 4.61 8.31 -3.57
C LEU A 95 3.19 7.84 -3.94
N VAL A 96 2.60 6.95 -3.14
CA VAL A 96 1.23 6.46 -3.34
C VAL A 96 0.21 7.60 -3.12
N SER A 97 0.42 8.47 -2.12
CA SER A 97 -0.44 9.65 -1.91
C SER A 97 -0.35 10.65 -3.06
N HIS A 98 0.85 10.84 -3.63
CA HIS A 98 1.04 11.69 -4.79
C HIS A 98 0.34 11.11 -6.02
N SER A 99 0.52 9.81 -6.26
CA SER A 99 -0.19 9.04 -7.30
C SER A 99 -1.71 9.14 -7.17
N MET A 100 -2.24 9.03 -5.94
CA MET A 100 -3.66 9.25 -5.63
C MET A 100 -4.10 10.68 -5.93
N GLY A 101 -3.30 11.67 -5.53
CA GLY A 101 -3.59 13.09 -5.76
C GLY A 101 -3.65 13.47 -7.24
N LEU A 102 -2.89 12.79 -8.10
CA LEU A 102 -2.96 12.95 -9.55
C LEU A 102 -4.26 12.36 -10.13
N ALA A 103 -4.75 11.25 -9.57
CA ALA A 103 -5.98 10.59 -10.03
C ALA A 103 -7.27 11.25 -9.51
N ALA A 104 -7.23 11.82 -8.30
CA ALA A 104 -8.38 12.41 -7.62
C ALA A 104 -9.20 13.43 -8.44
N PRO A 105 -8.59 14.44 -9.11
CA PRO A 105 -9.36 15.39 -9.93
C PRO A 105 -10.05 14.72 -11.12
N VAL A 106 -9.41 13.73 -11.75
CA VAL A 106 -10.00 12.99 -12.88
C VAL A 106 -11.19 12.17 -12.43
N VAL A 107 -11.11 11.51 -11.26
CA VAL A 107 -12.24 10.75 -10.68
C VAL A 107 -13.41 11.67 -10.36
N ALA A 108 -13.15 12.86 -9.80
CA ALA A 108 -14.19 13.84 -9.52
C ALA A 108 -14.89 14.30 -10.81
N ASP A 109 -14.12 14.60 -11.86
CA ASP A 109 -14.67 15.02 -13.16
C ASP A 109 -15.47 13.90 -13.84
N CYS A 110 -14.99 12.64 -13.77
CA CYS A 110 -15.73 11.47 -14.25
C CYS A 110 -17.06 11.23 -13.51
N GLY A 111 -17.12 11.54 -12.21
CA GLY A 111 -18.36 11.45 -11.42
C GLY A 111 -19.39 12.49 -11.86
N VAL A 112 -18.96 13.72 -12.11
CA VAL A 112 -19.83 14.80 -12.59
C VAL A 112 -20.32 14.52 -14.02
N ALA A 113 -19.48 13.92 -14.87
CA ALA A 113 -19.83 13.53 -16.23
C ALA A 113 -20.74 12.28 -16.33
N GLY A 114 -21.02 11.60 -15.20
CA GLY A 114 -21.83 10.36 -15.18
C GLY A 114 -21.11 9.13 -15.74
N SER A 115 -19.81 9.24 -16.04
CA SER A 115 -18.96 8.22 -16.67
C SER A 115 -18.54 7.09 -15.73
N LEU A 116 -18.82 7.21 -14.43
CA LEU A 116 -18.55 6.18 -13.41
C LEU A 116 -19.66 5.13 -13.29
N ASN A 117 -20.78 5.27 -14.01
CA ASN A 117 -21.86 4.31 -13.98
C ASN A 117 -21.48 3.03 -14.75
N PHE A 118 -21.39 1.91 -14.02
CA PHE A 118 -21.31 0.57 -14.60
C PHE A 118 -22.68 0.18 -15.16
N THR A 119 -23.03 0.65 -16.37
CA THR A 119 -24.27 0.26 -17.06
C THR A 119 -24.11 -1.01 -17.91
N GLY A 120 -22.93 -1.62 -17.94
CA GLY A 120 -22.69 -2.88 -18.64
C GLY A 120 -23.20 -4.07 -17.82
N ASN A 121 -24.18 -4.82 -18.34
CA ASN A 121 -24.49 -6.16 -17.85
C ASN A 121 -23.19 -6.99 -17.85
N TYR A 122 -22.76 -7.46 -16.68
CA TYR A 122 -21.57 -8.30 -16.54
C TYR A 122 -21.81 -9.64 -17.24
N THR A 123 -21.26 -9.82 -18.44
CA THR A 123 -21.46 -11.05 -19.26
C THR A 123 -20.41 -12.14 -19.00
N GLY A 124 -19.70 -12.10 -17.88
CA GLY A 124 -18.75 -13.15 -17.45
C GLY A 124 -17.32 -12.67 -17.23
N ILE A 125 -16.40 -13.62 -17.01
CA ILE A 125 -14.95 -13.40 -16.83
C ILE A 125 -14.33 -13.00 -18.18
N GLY A 126 -14.59 -11.77 -18.62
CA GLY A 126 -13.88 -11.16 -19.75
C GLY A 126 -12.46 -10.76 -19.38
N SER A 127 -11.63 -10.49 -20.39
CA SER A 127 -10.29 -9.89 -20.21
C SER A 127 -10.41 -8.62 -19.35
N ILE A 128 -9.51 -8.43 -18.38
CA ILE A 128 -9.43 -7.23 -17.53
C ILE A 128 -9.47 -5.94 -18.37
N GLY A 129 -8.92 -5.98 -19.60
CA GLY A 129 -8.96 -4.86 -20.54
C GLY A 129 -10.35 -4.50 -21.06
N SER A 130 -11.30 -5.45 -21.14
CA SER A 130 -12.67 -5.21 -21.59
C SER A 130 -13.55 -4.51 -20.56
N ILE A 131 -13.29 -4.73 -19.27
CA ILE A 131 -14.00 -4.07 -18.16
C ILE A 131 -13.54 -2.61 -18.04
N LEU A 132 -12.26 -2.36 -18.33
CA LEU A 132 -11.58 -1.07 -18.21
C LEU A 132 -11.49 -0.29 -19.54
N ASN A 133 -12.10 -0.80 -20.62
CA ASN A 133 -12.12 -0.09 -21.90
C ASN A 133 -13.17 1.04 -21.83
N ASP A 134 -12.71 2.28 -21.90
CA ASP A 134 -13.52 3.50 -22.04
C ASP A 134 -13.31 4.06 -23.46
N GLU A 135 -13.55 3.24 -24.48
CA GLU A 135 -13.59 3.71 -25.86
C GLU A 135 -14.88 4.52 -26.07
N ASN A 136 -14.73 5.81 -26.37
CA ASN A 136 -15.79 6.78 -26.70
C ASN A 136 -16.73 7.23 -25.58
N GLN A 137 -16.24 8.07 -24.67
CA GLN A 137 -17.11 9.08 -24.03
C GLN A 137 -16.82 10.47 -24.61
N ASN A 138 -17.89 11.25 -24.83
CA ASN A 138 -17.84 12.62 -25.36
C ASN A 138 -16.73 13.42 -24.68
N VAL A 139 -15.99 14.21 -25.47
CA VAL A 139 -14.85 15.01 -24.99
C VAL A 139 -15.34 16.13 -24.07
N THR A 140 -15.57 15.80 -22.80
CA THR A 140 -15.73 16.77 -21.72
C THR A 140 -14.36 17.19 -21.23
N ILE A 141 -14.11 18.50 -21.20
CA ILE A 141 -12.87 19.05 -20.63
C ILE A 141 -13.05 19.12 -19.12
N GLY A 142 -12.19 18.41 -18.38
CA GLY A 142 -12.18 18.39 -16.93
C GLY A 142 -11.63 19.67 -16.31
N ARG A 143 -11.68 19.77 -14.99
CA ARG A 143 -11.22 20.93 -14.21
C ARG A 143 -9.74 21.24 -14.38
N LEU A 144 -8.95 20.25 -14.79
CA LEU A 144 -7.53 20.38 -15.11
C LEU A 144 -7.26 20.88 -16.55
N GLY A 145 -8.30 21.24 -17.31
CA GLY A 145 -8.17 21.69 -18.70
C GLY A 145 -7.78 20.57 -19.67
N GLN A 146 -7.90 19.30 -19.24
CA GLN A 146 -7.59 18.11 -20.03
C GLN A 146 -8.87 17.31 -20.31
N PRO A 147 -8.94 16.55 -21.42
CA PRO A 147 -10.10 15.70 -21.69
C PRO A 147 -10.26 14.65 -20.60
N VAL A 148 -11.49 14.51 -20.08
CA VAL A 148 -11.86 13.46 -19.12
C VAL A 148 -11.83 12.12 -19.86
N ALA A 149 -10.91 11.25 -19.47
CA ALA A 149 -10.74 9.93 -20.06
C ALA A 149 -10.30 8.93 -18.99
N GLN A 150 -10.45 7.63 -19.30
CA GLN A 150 -9.94 6.53 -18.47
C GLN A 150 -10.54 6.55 -17.06
N CYS A 151 -11.85 6.78 -16.98
CA CYS A 151 -12.56 7.00 -15.72
C CYS A 151 -12.49 5.78 -14.81
N LYS A 152 -12.67 4.59 -15.39
CA LYS A 152 -12.60 3.34 -14.62
C LYS A 152 -11.18 3.04 -14.12
N GLY A 153 -10.17 3.31 -14.94
CA GLY A 153 -8.76 3.16 -14.56
C GLY A 153 -8.36 4.10 -13.43
N ASN A 154 -8.73 5.38 -13.53
CA ASN A 154 -8.47 6.37 -12.49
C ASN A 154 -9.26 6.10 -11.19
N ALA A 155 -10.49 5.61 -11.28
CA ALA A 155 -11.28 5.21 -10.11
C ALA A 155 -10.66 4.01 -9.38
N LEU A 156 -10.22 2.98 -10.12
CA LEU A 156 -9.50 1.84 -9.56
C LEU A 156 -8.19 2.29 -8.91
N LEU A 157 -7.40 3.11 -9.60
CA LEU A 157 -6.15 3.67 -9.09
C LEU A 157 -6.38 4.45 -7.79
N PHE A 158 -7.39 5.32 -7.75
CA PHE A 158 -7.72 6.12 -6.57
C PHE A 158 -8.15 5.23 -5.39
N ALA A 159 -9.09 4.31 -5.59
CA ALA A 159 -9.55 3.42 -4.52
C ALA A 159 -8.43 2.51 -4.00
N ALA A 160 -7.65 1.92 -4.90
CA ALA A 160 -6.54 1.05 -4.54
C ALA A 160 -5.43 1.83 -3.81
N SER A 161 -5.05 3.01 -4.30
CA SER A 161 -4.03 3.85 -3.64
C SER A 161 -4.47 4.32 -2.25
N PHE A 162 -5.74 4.71 -2.08
CA PHE A 162 -6.29 5.09 -0.79
C PHE A 162 -6.25 3.94 0.23
N LEU A 163 -6.75 2.76 -0.14
CA LEU A 163 -6.73 1.58 0.73
C LEU A 163 -5.28 1.15 1.03
N ASN A 164 -4.41 1.16 0.03
CA ASN A 164 -3.01 0.76 0.21
C ASN A 164 -2.28 1.74 1.16
N MET A 165 -2.53 3.05 1.05
CA MET A 165 -2.01 4.06 1.97
C MET A 165 -2.41 3.76 3.42
N PHE A 166 -3.69 3.43 3.66
CA PHE A 166 -4.18 3.09 4.99
C PHE A 166 -3.47 1.86 5.56
N LEU A 167 -3.29 0.80 4.74
CA LEU A 167 -2.55 -0.39 5.17
C LEU A 167 -1.07 -0.11 5.44
N TYR A 168 -0.40 0.72 4.62
CA TYR A 168 0.99 1.11 4.88
C TYR A 168 1.16 1.86 6.19
N VAL A 169 0.21 2.73 6.56
CA VAL A 169 0.23 3.42 7.86
C VAL A 169 0.11 2.43 9.02
N ILE A 170 -0.80 1.45 8.93
CA ILE A 170 -0.93 0.41 9.95
C ILE A 170 0.35 -0.44 10.04
N ALA A 171 0.90 -0.84 8.89
CA ALA A 171 2.13 -1.63 8.83
C ALA A 171 3.33 -0.87 9.41
N LEU A 172 3.41 0.44 9.19
CA LEU A 172 4.40 1.32 9.81
C LEU A 172 4.31 1.28 11.33
N PHE A 173 3.11 1.42 11.91
CA PHE A 173 2.92 1.31 13.36
C PHE A 173 3.31 -0.06 13.90
N ASP A 174 3.01 -1.15 13.19
CA ASP A 174 3.43 -2.49 13.61
C ASP A 174 4.96 -2.63 13.59
N VAL A 175 5.62 -2.24 12.49
CA VAL A 175 7.10 -2.23 12.36
C VAL A 175 7.74 -1.39 13.47
N GLN A 176 7.22 -0.19 13.73
CA GLN A 176 7.70 0.69 14.79
C GLN A 176 7.51 0.09 16.18
N THR A 177 6.40 -0.59 16.42
CA THR A 177 6.15 -1.27 17.70
C THR A 177 7.15 -2.41 17.91
N VAL A 178 7.49 -3.18 16.86
CA VAL A 178 8.55 -4.20 16.94
C VAL A 178 9.91 -3.55 17.21
N LEU A 179 10.23 -2.45 16.51
CA LEU A 179 11.48 -1.74 16.66
C LEU A 179 11.67 -1.18 18.08
N LEU A 180 10.66 -0.50 18.63
CA LEU A 180 10.69 0.05 19.99
C LEU A 180 10.86 -1.03 21.06
N ALA A 181 10.12 -2.15 20.94
CA ALA A 181 10.27 -3.28 21.85
C ALA A 181 11.70 -3.84 21.84
N ARG A 182 12.34 -3.86 20.66
CA ARG A 182 13.73 -4.31 20.49
C ARG A 182 14.75 -3.33 21.07
N VAL A 183 14.61 -2.03 20.78
CA VAL A 183 15.49 -1.01 21.34
C VAL A 183 15.41 -1.03 22.86
N ARG A 184 14.21 -1.12 23.44
CA ARG A 184 14.02 -1.26 24.89
C ARG A 184 14.69 -2.51 25.46
N SER A 185 14.53 -3.67 24.82
CA SER A 185 15.18 -4.92 25.23
C SER A 185 16.71 -4.83 25.19
N LYS A 186 17.29 -4.10 24.24
CA LYS A 186 18.74 -3.91 24.16
C LYS A 186 19.23 -2.93 25.22
N THR A 187 18.59 -1.78 25.33
CA THR A 187 19.00 -0.70 26.26
C THR A 187 18.81 -1.08 27.73
N TYR A 188 17.77 -1.85 28.06
CA TYR A 188 17.41 -2.20 29.44
C TYR A 188 17.46 -3.71 29.75
N GLY A 189 17.86 -4.57 28.81
CA GLY A 189 17.98 -6.01 29.05
C GLY A 189 19.42 -6.46 29.01
N GLU A 190 20.11 -6.22 27.88
CA GLU A 190 21.52 -6.61 27.71
C GLU A 190 22.45 -5.79 28.61
N ARG A 191 22.13 -4.50 28.83
CA ARG A 191 22.96 -3.62 29.66
C ARG A 191 23.00 -4.02 31.14
N PHE A 192 21.96 -4.63 31.70
CA PHE A 192 21.98 -5.12 33.09
C PHE A 192 22.82 -6.39 33.25
N VAL A 193 22.84 -7.23 32.21
CA VAL A 193 23.71 -8.41 32.13
C VAL A 193 25.18 -7.99 31.97
N GLU A 194 25.46 -6.96 31.17
CA GLU A 194 26.81 -6.38 31.02
C GLU A 194 27.27 -5.61 32.28
N MET A 195 26.35 -5.00 33.03
CA MET A 195 26.63 -4.31 34.29
C MET A 195 26.75 -5.26 35.49
N GLY A 196 26.67 -6.58 35.29
CA GLY A 196 26.90 -7.58 36.33
C GLY A 196 25.86 -7.59 37.46
N ILE A 197 24.73 -6.90 37.29
CA ILE A 197 23.64 -6.93 38.27
C ILE A 197 22.74 -8.11 37.90
N SER A 198 23.13 -9.31 38.36
CA SER A 198 22.21 -10.44 38.49
C SER A 198 21.47 -10.32 39.82
N ASN A 199 20.15 -10.44 39.82
CA ASN A 199 19.39 -10.68 41.04
C ASN A 199 19.85 -11.97 41.73
#